data_AF-A0A3M6TFT1-F1
#
_entry.id   AF-A0A3M6TFT1-F1
#
_cell.length_a   1.000
_cell.length_b   1.000
_cell.length_c   1.000
_cell.angle_alpha   90.00
_cell.angle_beta   90.00
_cell.angle_gamma   90.00
#
_symmetry.space_group_name_H-M   'P 1'
#
loop_
_entity.id
_entity.type
_entity.pdbx_description
1 polymer ?
#
loop_
_entity_poly.entity_id
_entity_poly.type
_entity_poly.pdbx_seq_one_letter_code
_entity_poly.pdbx_strand_id
1 'polypeptide(L)'
;MSDEIPLRTQQSCTEDEYYKIHVFSYARPATNGGTGSLKQLVLFITKALEDSGQLDIIQKQLDQGMVNVRSVYTDSFRWRKSEGTRLLAQLIMGDFQAEKKVDRLKIEEMKLGENFVFTLPKSNASFMTVEATLMNESRDIIFQARELDLELSTFQGETRPAVENEHEGNQPLEMEA
;
A
#
# COMPACT_ATOMS: atom_id res chain seq x y z
N MET A 1 -14.01 43.00 -32.57
CA MET A 1 -14.42 41.60 -32.41
C MET A 1 -13.14 40.80 -32.36
N SER A 2 -12.84 40.21 -31.20
CA SER A 2 -11.60 39.46 -30.98
C SER A 2 -11.91 38.00 -31.28
N ASP A 3 -11.25 37.43 -32.28
CA ASP A 3 -11.33 36.00 -32.57
C ASP A 3 -10.58 35.23 -31.47
N GLU A 4 -11.29 34.91 -30.39
CA GLU A 4 -10.84 33.88 -29.45
C GLU A 4 -10.97 32.53 -30.15
N ILE A 5 -9.87 32.07 -30.75
CA ILE A 5 -9.74 30.69 -31.21
C ILE A 5 -9.62 29.83 -29.94
N PRO A 6 -10.60 28.99 -29.58
CA PRO A 6 -10.49 28.14 -28.41
C PRO A 6 -9.36 27.15 -28.65
N LEU A 7 -8.35 27.17 -27.78
CA LEU A 7 -7.30 26.15 -27.79
C LEU A 7 -7.97 24.78 -27.72
N ARG A 8 -7.74 23.96 -28.75
CA ARG A 8 -8.27 22.62 -28.88
C ARG A 8 -7.92 21.81 -27.61
N THR A 9 -8.98 21.38 -26.93
CA THR A 9 -9.04 20.27 -25.97
C THR A 9 -8.25 20.40 -24.66
N GLN A 10 -8.64 21.34 -23.80
CA GLN A 10 -8.74 20.98 -22.37
C GLN A 10 -9.94 20.03 -22.23
N GLN A 11 -9.72 18.73 -22.41
CA GLN A 11 -10.75 17.72 -22.18
C GLN A 11 -11.16 17.76 -20.70
N SER A 12 -12.41 18.16 -20.46
CA SER A 12 -13.08 18.18 -19.17
C SER A 12 -12.94 16.82 -18.48
N CYS A 13 -12.51 16.80 -17.22
CA CYS A 13 -12.57 15.61 -16.38
C CYS A 13 -13.89 15.55 -15.62
N THR A 14 -14.37 14.35 -15.38
CA THR A 14 -15.39 14.10 -14.35
C THR A 14 -14.72 13.78 -13.03
N GLU A 15 -15.41 13.98 -11.91
CA GLU A 15 -14.92 13.60 -10.58
C GLU A 15 -14.51 12.11 -10.51
N ASP A 16 -15.20 11.26 -11.25
CA ASP A 16 -14.90 9.84 -11.43
C ASP A 16 -13.53 9.52 -12.08
N GLU A 17 -12.81 10.53 -12.57
CA GLU A 17 -11.48 10.36 -13.18
C GLU A 17 -10.35 10.73 -12.22
N TYR A 18 -10.65 11.16 -10.99
CA TYR A 18 -9.65 11.49 -9.99
C TYR A 18 -9.46 10.33 -9.01
N TYR A 19 -8.20 9.94 -8.84
CA TYR A 19 -7.80 8.84 -7.98
C TYR A 19 -6.75 9.32 -6.99
N LYS A 20 -6.72 8.68 -5.81
CA LYS A 20 -5.64 8.80 -4.83
C LYS A 20 -4.79 7.55 -4.88
N ILE A 21 -3.48 7.73 -4.72
CA ILE A 21 -2.53 6.66 -4.47
C ILE A 21 -1.94 6.83 -3.08
N HIS A 22 -1.94 5.73 -2.32
CA HIS A 22 -1.29 5.61 -1.04
C HIS A 22 -0.25 4.50 -1.12
N VAL A 23 0.97 4.79 -0.69
CA VAL A 23 2.07 3.84 -0.70
C VAL A 23 2.42 3.48 0.73
N PHE A 24 2.39 2.20 1.03
CA PHE A 24 2.72 1.67 2.34
C PHE A 24 3.88 0.68 2.25
N SER A 25 4.86 0.82 3.12
CA SER A 25 5.87 -0.21 3.36
C SER A 25 5.49 -1.03 4.59
N TYR A 26 5.65 -2.34 4.55
CA TYR A 26 5.53 -3.16 5.75
C TYR A 26 6.48 -4.36 5.75
N ALA A 27 6.75 -4.89 6.94
CA ALA A 27 7.63 -6.02 7.15
C ALA A 27 6.88 -7.13 7.92
N ARG A 28 6.42 -8.16 7.20
CA ARG A 28 5.77 -9.31 7.85
C ARG A 28 6.80 -10.34 8.32
N PRO A 29 6.55 -11.02 9.46
CA PRO A 29 7.29 -12.23 9.82
C PRO A 29 7.11 -13.32 8.75
N ALA A 30 8.13 -14.14 8.51
CA ALA A 30 7.99 -15.33 7.69
C ALA A 30 7.05 -16.33 8.38
N THR A 31 6.01 -16.79 7.68
CA THR A 31 4.94 -17.59 8.28
C THR A 31 5.27 -19.08 8.51
N ASN A 32 6.45 -19.58 8.12
CA ASN A 32 6.77 -21.03 8.16
C ASN A 32 8.23 -21.31 8.59
N GLY A 33 8.68 -20.82 9.75
CA GLY A 33 10.01 -21.15 10.29
C GLY A 33 11.21 -20.66 9.47
N GLY A 34 10.97 -19.83 8.46
CA GLY A 34 12.03 -19.18 7.68
C GLY A 34 12.69 -18.06 8.48
N THR A 35 14.02 -18.01 8.45
CA THR A 35 14.78 -16.90 9.02
C THR A 35 14.68 -15.67 8.11
N GLY A 36 13.80 -14.74 8.47
CA GLY A 36 13.78 -13.38 7.92
C GLY A 36 12.38 -12.77 7.74
N SER A 37 12.29 -11.45 7.89
CA SER A 37 11.08 -10.68 7.58
C SER A 37 10.95 -10.49 6.06
N LEU A 38 9.75 -10.69 5.52
CA LEU A 38 9.43 -10.33 4.14
C LEU A 38 9.04 -8.86 4.10
N LYS A 39 9.79 -8.09 3.31
CA LYS A 39 9.54 -6.65 3.11
C LYS A 39 8.65 -6.49 1.88
N GLN A 40 7.53 -5.80 2.05
CA GLN A 40 6.55 -5.62 0.99
C GLN A 40 6.19 -4.14 0.85
N LEU A 41 5.93 -3.74 -0.39
CA LEU A 41 5.43 -2.42 -0.76
C LEU A 41 4.02 -2.55 -1.32
N VAL A 42 3.08 -1.80 -0.78
CA VAL A 42 1.69 -1.75 -1.25
C VAL A 42 1.45 -0.41 -1.90
N LEU A 43 1.08 -0.40 -3.18
CA LEU A 43 0.49 0.77 -3.82
C LEU A 43 -1.02 0.54 -3.82
N PHE A 44 -1.70 1.32 -3.00
CA PHE A 44 -3.13 1.28 -2.80
C PHE A 44 -3.79 2.44 -3.55
N ILE A 45 -4.78 2.15 -4.38
CA ILE A 45 -5.44 3.17 -5.22
C ILE A 45 -6.92 3.22 -4.90
N THR A 46 -7.46 4.42 -4.75
CA THR A 46 -8.88 4.71 -4.46
C THR A 46 -9.41 5.83 -5.34
N LYS A 47 -10.73 5.99 -5.43
CA LYS A 47 -11.29 7.22 -5.99
C LYS A 47 -11.03 8.39 -5.04
N ALA A 48 -10.71 9.57 -5.57
CA ALA A 48 -10.29 10.72 -4.76
C ALA A 48 -11.37 11.25 -3.80
N LEU A 49 -12.64 11.05 -4.14
CA LEU A 49 -13.80 11.40 -3.30
C LEU A 49 -14.02 10.43 -2.11
N GLU A 50 -13.29 9.32 -2.05
CA GLU A 50 -13.34 8.43 -0.89
C GLU A 50 -12.77 9.13 0.34
N ASP A 51 -13.54 9.07 1.43
CA ASP A 51 -13.34 9.80 2.67
C ASP A 51 -12.04 9.36 3.38
N SER A 52 -11.40 10.32 4.05
CA SER A 52 -10.29 10.13 4.99
C SER A 52 -10.53 9.00 6.00
N GLY A 53 -11.78 8.79 6.44
CA GLY A 53 -12.14 7.71 7.35
C GLY A 53 -11.95 6.30 6.77
N GLN A 54 -12.10 6.12 5.45
CA GLN A 54 -11.86 4.82 4.81
C GLN A 54 -10.38 4.47 4.79
N LEU A 55 -9.50 5.43 4.51
CA LEU A 55 -8.05 5.22 4.59
C LEU A 55 -7.61 4.83 5.99
N ASP A 56 -8.23 5.42 7.00
CA ASP A 56 -7.98 5.11 8.41
C ASP A 56 -8.37 3.66 8.75
N ILE A 57 -9.50 3.17 8.20
CA ILE A 57 -9.93 1.77 8.34
C ILE A 57 -8.97 0.84 7.60
N ILE A 58 -8.53 1.21 6.40
CA ILE A 58 -7.60 0.42 5.59
C ILE A 58 -6.25 0.32 6.29
N GLN A 59 -5.74 1.43 6.82
CA GLN A 59 -4.52 1.46 7.62
C GLN A 59 -4.67 0.54 8.83
N LYS A 60 -5.78 0.63 9.57
CA LYS A 60 -6.06 -0.27 10.70
C LYS A 60 -6.10 -1.75 10.30
N GLN A 61 -6.67 -2.08 9.13
CA GLN A 61 -6.69 -3.45 8.64
C GLN A 61 -5.30 -3.95 8.21
N LEU A 62 -4.51 -3.09 7.57
CA LEU A 62 -3.11 -3.37 7.27
C LEU A 62 -2.35 -3.61 8.57
N ASP A 63 -2.49 -2.74 9.57
CA ASP A 63 -1.85 -2.84 10.89
C ASP A 63 -2.26 -4.11 11.65
N GLN A 64 -3.53 -4.52 11.59
CA GLN A 64 -4.03 -5.71 12.26
C GLN A 64 -3.47 -7.01 11.68
N GLY A 65 -3.17 -7.04 10.38
CA GLY A 65 -2.63 -8.21 9.68
C GLY A 65 -1.12 -8.20 9.48
N MET A 66 -0.47 -7.05 9.68
CA MET A 66 0.92 -6.82 9.32
C MET A 66 1.63 -6.06 10.43
N VAL A 67 2.67 -6.68 10.96
CA VAL A 67 3.57 -6.01 11.90
C VAL A 67 4.30 -4.88 11.14
N ASN A 68 4.27 -3.66 11.67
CA ASN A 68 5.02 -2.50 11.18
C ASN A 68 4.64 -2.01 9.77
N VAL A 69 3.41 -1.50 9.60
CA VAL A 69 3.04 -0.75 8.39
C VAL A 69 3.41 0.73 8.56
N ARG A 70 3.95 1.34 7.51
CA ARG A 70 4.25 2.77 7.47
C ARG A 70 3.73 3.37 6.17
N SER A 71 2.98 4.47 6.28
CA SER A 71 2.66 5.31 5.12
C SER A 71 3.91 6.04 4.65
N VAL A 72 4.25 5.87 3.38
CA VAL A 72 5.46 6.39 2.74
C VAL A 72 5.11 7.61 1.88
N TYR A 73 4.05 7.49 1.09
CA TYR A 73 3.70 8.48 0.09
C TYR A 73 2.19 8.50 -0.13
N THR A 74 1.64 9.68 -0.36
CA THR A 74 0.24 9.86 -0.73
C THR A 74 0.14 10.99 -1.74
N ASP A 75 -0.56 10.75 -2.84
CA ASP A 75 -0.79 11.75 -3.86
C ASP A 75 -2.08 11.44 -4.63
N SER A 76 -2.47 12.34 -5.53
CA SER A 76 -3.62 12.17 -6.41
C SER A 76 -3.18 12.21 -7.87
N PHE A 77 -3.85 11.44 -8.72
CA PHE A 77 -3.62 11.43 -10.15
C PHE A 77 -4.95 11.34 -10.91
N ARG A 78 -4.91 11.75 -12.18
CA ARG A 78 -6.06 11.64 -13.08
C ARG A 78 -5.92 10.40 -13.95
N TRP A 79 -6.98 9.62 -14.06
CA TRP A 79 -7.06 8.48 -14.99
C TRP A 79 -8.41 8.45 -15.69
N ARG A 80 -8.40 8.80 -16.99
CA ARG A 80 -9.61 8.95 -17.81
C ARG A 80 -10.15 7.62 -18.27
N LYS A 81 -11.46 7.56 -18.52
CA LYS A 81 -12.09 6.36 -19.11
C LYS A 81 -11.50 5.98 -20.47
N SER A 82 -11.09 6.99 -21.24
CA SER A 82 -10.42 6.82 -22.54
C SER A 82 -9.00 6.27 -22.44
N GLU A 83 -8.36 6.35 -21.26
CA GLU A 83 -7.00 5.86 -21.01
C GLU A 83 -6.99 4.37 -20.62
N GLY A 84 -8.01 3.61 -21.01
CA GLY A 84 -8.07 2.16 -20.83
C GLY A 84 -8.69 1.72 -19.51
N THR A 85 -8.80 0.41 -19.33
CA THR A 85 -9.49 -0.21 -18.18
C THR A 85 -8.54 -0.90 -17.20
N ARG A 86 -7.23 -0.82 -17.44
CA ARG A 86 -6.21 -1.39 -16.54
C ARG A 86 -5.11 -0.39 -16.24
N LEU A 87 -4.60 -0.50 -15.02
CA LEU A 87 -3.35 0.12 -14.61
C LEU A 87 -2.26 -0.94 -14.53
N LEU A 88 -1.09 -0.59 -15.04
CA LEU A 88 0.15 -1.32 -14.85
C LEU A 88 1.01 -0.53 -13.88
N ALA A 89 1.40 -1.16 -12.77
CA ALA A 89 2.38 -0.61 -11.85
C ALA A 89 3.73 -1.27 -12.12
N GLN A 90 4.72 -0.44 -12.43
CA GLN A 90 6.10 -0.85 -12.56
C GLN A 90 6.91 -0.28 -11.40
N LEU A 91 7.67 -1.16 -10.76
CA LEU A 91 8.58 -0.84 -9.67
C LEU A 91 10.02 -1.07 -10.14
N ILE A 92 10.87 -0.05 -10.05
CA ILE A 92 12.29 -0.12 -10.43
C ILE A 92 13.15 0.26 -9.23
N MET A 93 14.19 -0.53 -8.97
CA MET A 93 15.13 -0.31 -7.89
C MET A 93 16.48 -0.94 -8.24
N GLY A 94 17.44 -0.13 -8.66
CA GLY A 94 18.74 -0.64 -9.13
C GLY A 94 18.55 -1.61 -10.30
N ASP A 95 18.97 -2.87 -10.12
CA ASP A 95 18.80 -3.98 -11.07
C ASP A 95 17.48 -4.74 -10.88
N PHE A 96 16.72 -4.47 -9.82
CA PHE A 96 15.42 -5.07 -9.57
C PHE A 96 14.31 -4.33 -10.33
N GLN A 97 13.50 -5.10 -11.05
CA GLN A 97 12.29 -4.62 -11.72
C GLN A 97 11.13 -5.58 -11.47
N ALA A 98 9.97 -5.02 -11.15
CA ALA A 98 8.73 -5.79 -11.00
C ALA A 98 7.57 -5.05 -11.66
N GLU A 99 6.66 -5.80 -12.28
CA GLU A 99 5.45 -5.26 -12.91
C GLU A 99 4.22 -5.99 -12.38
N LYS A 100 3.16 -5.25 -12.11
CA LYS A 100 1.85 -5.78 -11.72
C LYS A 100 0.75 -5.05 -12.46
N LYS A 101 -0.43 -5.68 -12.55
CA LYS A 101 -1.60 -5.12 -13.21
C LYS A 101 -2.84 -5.22 -12.34
N VAL A 102 -3.73 -4.23 -12.44
CA VAL A 102 -5.05 -4.24 -11.81
C VAL A 102 -6.09 -3.68 -12.78
N ASP A 103 -7.29 -4.25 -12.75
CA ASP A 103 -8.42 -3.75 -13.54
C ASP A 103 -9.10 -2.59 -12.79
N ARG A 104 -9.56 -1.56 -13.52
CA ARG A 104 -10.25 -0.38 -12.97
C ARG A 104 -11.41 -0.79 -12.07
N LEU A 105 -12.22 -1.74 -12.53
CA LEU A 105 -13.40 -2.18 -11.80
C LEU A 105 -13.06 -2.66 -10.38
N LYS A 106 -11.88 -3.25 -10.18
CA LYS A 106 -11.43 -3.73 -8.87
C LYS A 106 -11.10 -2.59 -7.90
N ILE A 107 -10.53 -1.51 -8.45
CA ILE A 107 -10.31 -0.26 -7.71
C ILE A 107 -11.65 0.38 -7.38
N GLU A 108 -12.58 0.46 -8.34
CA GLU A 108 -13.90 1.07 -8.14
C GLU A 108 -14.79 0.28 -7.17
N GLU A 109 -14.67 -1.04 -7.15
CA GLU A 109 -15.32 -1.93 -6.18
C GLU A 109 -14.59 -1.98 -4.82
N MET A 110 -13.49 -1.23 -4.66
CA MET A 110 -12.66 -1.14 -3.45
C MET A 110 -12.23 -2.50 -2.88
N LYS A 111 -11.90 -3.46 -3.74
CA LYS A 111 -11.43 -4.78 -3.29
C LYS A 111 -9.99 -4.65 -2.80
N LEU A 112 -9.84 -4.40 -1.50
CA LEU A 112 -8.57 -4.22 -0.78
C LEU A 112 -7.48 -5.23 -1.15
N GLY A 113 -7.83 -6.50 -1.32
CA GLY A 113 -6.91 -7.58 -1.69
C GLY A 113 -6.38 -7.55 -3.13
N GLU A 114 -6.86 -6.64 -3.98
CA GLU A 114 -6.51 -6.57 -5.40
C GLU A 114 -5.57 -5.41 -5.74
N ASN A 115 -5.00 -4.77 -4.71
CA ASN A 115 -4.00 -3.71 -4.86
C ASN A 115 -2.61 -4.25 -5.22
N PHE A 116 -1.73 -3.35 -5.64
CA PHE A 116 -0.40 -3.70 -6.08
C PHE A 116 0.51 -3.99 -4.89
N VAL A 117 0.70 -5.26 -4.57
CA VAL A 117 1.63 -5.70 -3.52
C VAL A 117 2.92 -6.22 -4.14
N PHE A 118 4.04 -5.54 -3.95
CA PHE A 118 5.37 -5.98 -4.39
C PHE A 118 6.16 -6.57 -3.24
N THR A 119 6.78 -7.73 -3.44
CA THR A 119 7.75 -8.28 -2.50
C THR A 119 9.12 -7.77 -2.88
N LEU A 120 9.77 -7.05 -1.97
CA LEU A 120 11.07 -6.44 -2.21
C LEU A 120 12.18 -7.49 -2.05
N PRO A 121 13.31 -7.34 -2.77
CA PRO A 121 14.47 -8.20 -2.57
C PRO A 121 14.98 -8.10 -1.12
N LYS A 122 15.58 -9.20 -0.62
CA LYS A 122 16.20 -9.19 0.70
C LYS A 122 17.33 -8.17 0.71
N SER A 123 17.24 -7.20 1.61
CA SER A 123 18.25 -6.17 1.81
C SER A 123 18.47 -5.95 3.31
N ASN A 124 19.74 -5.78 3.69
CA ASN A 124 20.15 -5.41 5.04
C ASN A 124 20.17 -3.90 5.24
N ALA A 125 19.88 -3.11 4.21
CA ALA A 125 19.76 -1.67 4.32
C ALA A 125 18.56 -1.29 5.19
N SER A 126 18.72 -0.22 5.98
CA SER A 126 17.65 0.38 6.78
C SER A 126 16.68 1.20 5.93
N PHE A 127 17.13 1.70 4.78
CA PHE A 127 16.35 2.48 3.84
C PHE A 127 16.60 2.01 2.41
N MET A 128 15.65 2.31 1.52
CA MET A 128 15.72 1.94 0.12
C MET A 128 14.87 2.89 -0.71
N THR A 129 15.46 3.48 -1.74
CA THR A 129 14.77 4.37 -2.66
C THR A 129 14.23 3.58 -3.84
N VAL A 130 12.97 3.82 -4.19
CA VAL A 130 12.27 3.09 -5.24
C VAL A 130 11.55 4.03 -6.18
N GLU A 131 11.60 3.71 -7.48
CA GLU A 131 10.82 4.36 -8.51
C GLU A 131 9.53 3.57 -8.76
N ALA A 132 8.39 4.25 -8.71
CA ALA A 132 7.09 3.67 -9.02
C ALA A 132 6.43 4.43 -10.18
N THR A 133 6.09 3.69 -11.24
CA THR A 133 5.40 4.25 -12.41
C THR A 133 4.06 3.53 -12.61
N LEU A 134 2.98 4.28 -12.74
CA LEU A 134 1.68 3.78 -13.19
C LEU A 134 1.49 4.12 -14.67
N MET A 135 1.08 3.11 -15.44
CA MET A 135 0.84 3.22 -16.87
C MET A 135 -0.53 2.67 -17.24
N ASN A 136 -1.08 3.13 -18.36
CA ASN A 136 -2.23 2.50 -19.00
C ASN A 136 -1.83 1.26 -19.81
N GLU A 137 -2.82 0.59 -20.41
CA GLU A 137 -2.64 -0.58 -21.29
C GLU A 137 -1.74 -0.31 -22.51
N SER A 138 -1.71 0.94 -22.99
CA SER A 138 -0.83 1.39 -24.08
C SER A 138 0.60 1.70 -23.63
N ARG A 139 0.89 1.56 -22.33
CA ARG A 139 2.14 1.96 -21.66
C ARG A 139 2.38 3.48 -21.62
N ASP A 140 1.34 4.28 -21.80
CA ASP A 140 1.42 5.71 -21.51
C ASP A 140 1.48 5.92 -20.00
N ILE A 141 2.37 6.80 -19.55
CA ILE A 141 2.55 7.12 -18.13
C ILE A 141 1.37 7.95 -17.65
N ILE A 142 0.67 7.44 -16.64
CA ILE A 142 -0.41 8.14 -15.93
C ILE A 142 0.12 8.85 -14.69
N PHE A 143 1.05 8.20 -13.99
CA PHE A 143 1.63 8.72 -12.76
C PHE A 143 3.05 8.18 -12.56
N GLN A 144 3.94 8.99 -11.99
CA GLN A 144 5.31 8.58 -11.69
C GLN A 144 5.77 9.21 -10.37
N ALA A 145 6.16 8.37 -9.41
CA ALA A 145 6.90 8.76 -8.22
C ALA A 145 8.36 8.34 -8.40
N ARG A 146 9.26 9.34 -8.45
CA ARG A 146 10.68 9.11 -8.78
C ARG A 146 11.52 8.66 -7.59
N GLU A 147 11.20 9.07 -6.37
CA GLU A 147 11.97 8.67 -5.20
C GLU A 147 11.00 8.40 -4.05
N LEU A 148 10.76 7.11 -3.78
CA LEU A 148 10.02 6.64 -2.62
C LEU A 148 11.02 6.05 -1.62
N ASP A 149 11.28 6.76 -0.54
CA ASP A 149 12.18 6.31 0.52
C ASP A 149 11.44 5.35 1.47
N LEU A 150 11.75 4.07 1.34
CA LEU A 150 11.17 3.00 2.13
C LEU A 150 12.01 2.76 3.37
N GLU A 151 11.42 2.93 4.55
CA GLU A 151 12.04 2.43 5.77
C GLU A 151 11.84 0.92 5.85
N LEU A 152 12.97 0.22 5.91
CA LEU A 152 13.03 -1.24 5.93
C LEU A 152 13.36 -1.80 7.32
N SER A 153 13.53 -0.91 8.31
CA SER A 153 13.63 -1.25 9.73
C SER A 153 12.38 -2.00 10.17
N THR A 154 12.54 -3.15 10.81
CA THR A 154 11.49 -3.65 11.70
C THR A 154 11.54 -2.81 12.98
N PHE A 155 10.44 -2.22 13.44
CA PHE A 155 10.36 -1.75 14.81
C PHE A 155 10.66 -2.95 15.74
N GLN A 156 11.80 -2.92 16.41
CA GLN A 156 12.01 -3.70 17.64
C GLN A 156 11.25 -2.96 18.74
N GLY A 157 9.95 -3.21 18.87
CA GLY A 157 9.11 -2.34 19.68
C GLY A 157 7.76 -2.92 20.05
N GLU A 158 7.75 -4.16 20.55
CA GLU A 158 6.84 -4.57 21.63
C GLU A 158 7.38 -5.91 22.18
N THR A 159 8.50 -5.86 22.91
CA THR A 159 8.60 -6.76 24.06
C THR A 159 7.48 -6.32 25.00
N ARG A 160 6.27 -6.82 24.80
CA ARG A 160 5.33 -6.91 25.91
C ARG A 160 6.08 -7.69 26.97
N PRO A 161 6.38 -7.12 28.15
CA PRO A 161 6.88 -7.94 29.23
C PRO A 161 5.86 -9.08 29.40
N ALA A 162 6.36 -10.31 29.48
CA ALA A 162 5.53 -11.41 29.91
C ALA A 162 4.96 -10.98 31.27
N VAL A 163 3.66 -10.70 31.31
CA VAL A 163 2.96 -10.65 32.58
C VAL A 163 2.98 -12.09 33.05
N GLU A 164 3.96 -12.43 33.88
CA GLU A 164 3.87 -13.57 34.76
C GLU A 164 2.62 -13.32 35.61
N ASN A 165 1.50 -13.92 35.20
CA ASN A 165 0.41 -14.14 36.14
C ASN A 165 0.98 -15.13 37.16
N GLU A 166 1.49 -14.61 38.28
CA GLU A 166 1.70 -15.40 39.49
C GLU A 166 0.38 -16.11 39.76
N HIS A 167 0.37 -17.43 39.52
CA HIS A 167 -0.75 -18.28 39.88
C HIS A 167 -0.72 -18.38 41.41
N GLU A 168 -1.43 -17.48 42.08
CA GLU A 168 -1.69 -17.60 43.52
C GLU A 168 -2.28 -18.99 43.79
N GLY A 169 -1.72 -19.62 44.82
CA GLY A 169 -1.67 -21.06 44.95
C GLY A 169 -3.02 -21.75 45.10
N ASN A 170 -2.99 -23.04 44.72
CA ASN A 170 -3.96 -24.05 45.07
C ASN A 170 -4.39 -23.91 46.55
N GLN A 171 -5.65 -23.54 46.78
CA GLN A 171 -6.32 -23.89 48.03
C GLN A 171 -6.87 -25.33 47.91
N PRO A 172 -6.55 -26.24 48.83
CA PRO A 172 -7.15 -27.56 48.85
C PRO A 172 -8.62 -27.46 49.30
N LEU A 173 -9.55 -27.99 48.50
CA LEU A 173 -10.92 -28.26 48.94
C LEU A 173 -10.88 -29.41 49.94
N GLU A 174 -11.20 -29.12 51.20
CA GLU A 174 -11.56 -30.14 52.18
C GLU A 174 -12.89 -30.80 51.75
N MET A 175 -12.86 -32.10 51.48
CA MET A 175 -14.07 -32.93 51.38
C MET A 175 -14.36 -33.46 52.79
N GLU A 176 -15.43 -32.97 53.42
CA GLU A 176 -16.01 -33.63 54.58
C GLU A 176 -16.82 -34.86 54.13
N ALA A 177 -16.69 -35.93 54.91
CA ALA A 177 -17.30 -37.25 54.74
C ALA A 177 -18.66 -37.36 55.45
#